data_AF-A0A923D1R2-F1
#
_entry.id   AF-A0A923D1R2-F1
#
_cell.length_a   1.000
_cell.length_b   1.000
_cell.length_c   1.000
_cell.angle_alpha   90.00
_cell.angle_beta   90.00
_cell.angle_gamma   90.00
#
_symmetry.space_group_name_H-M   'P 1'
#
loop_
_entity.id
_entity.type
_entity.pdbx_description
1 polymer ?
#
loop_
_entity_poly.entity_id
_entity_poly.type
_entity_poly.pdbx_seq_one_letter_code
_entity_poly.pdbx_strand_id
1 'polypeptide(L)'
;MIIINSQSINTIADAAKSLNVSAKTIKTYIQKGIIPRPDEIQYGIRTIQHYSEEYLENAHKTLEAYREKLKNEKLKLPKEPE
;
A
#
# COMPACT_ATOMS: atom_id res chain seq x y z
N MET A 1 2.89 -11.77 8.86
CA MET A 1 2.51 -11.20 10.16
C MET A 1 3.62 -11.51 11.13
N ILE A 2 3.91 -10.63 12.09
CA ILE A 2 4.83 -10.90 13.19
C ILE A 2 4.12 -10.59 14.51
N ILE A 3 4.50 -11.28 15.59
CA ILE A 3 3.93 -11.06 16.93
C ILE A 3 4.92 -10.24 17.74
N ILE A 4 4.48 -9.09 18.25
CA ILE A 4 5.27 -8.20 19.11
C ILE A 4 4.40 -7.82 20.31
N ASN A 5 4.90 -8.01 21.53
CA ASN A 5 4.17 -7.68 22.77
C ASN A 5 2.73 -8.26 22.81
N SER A 6 2.57 -9.51 22.37
CA SER A 6 1.26 -10.19 22.23
C SER A 6 0.30 -9.54 21.22
N GLN A 7 0.76 -8.59 20.40
CA GLN A 7 0.01 -8.01 19.30
C GLN A 7 0.47 -8.56 17.96
N SER A 8 -0.49 -8.91 17.13
CA SER A 8 -0.29 -9.33 15.75
C SER A 8 -0.08 -8.11 14.87
N ILE A 9 1.14 -7.93 14.37
CA ILE A 9 1.52 -6.82 13.50
C ILE A 9 1.63 -7.33 12.08
N ASN A 10 0.81 -6.73 11.21
CA ASN A 10 0.93 -6.90 9.78
C ASN A 10 2.16 -6.16 9.27
N THR A 11 2.97 -6.88 8.50
CA THR A 11 4.20 -6.37 7.88
C THR A 11 3.94 -5.93 6.45
N ILE A 12 4.94 -5.31 5.83
CA ILE A 12 4.87 -4.95 4.41
C ILE A 12 4.61 -6.16 3.49
N ALA A 13 5.02 -7.36 3.90
CA ALA A 13 4.76 -8.58 3.14
C ALA A 13 3.28 -9.00 3.21
N ASP A 14 2.61 -8.75 4.34
CA ASP A 14 1.18 -8.98 4.49
C ASP A 14 0.38 -7.94 3.73
N ALA A 15 0.79 -6.67 3.81
CA ALA A 15 0.23 -5.59 3.01
C ALA A 15 0.32 -5.88 1.50
N ALA A 16 1.47 -6.42 1.05
CA ALA A 16 1.68 -6.83 -0.34
C ALA A 16 0.67 -7.89 -0.79
N LYS A 17 0.43 -8.90 0.05
CA LYS A 17 -0.58 -9.93 -0.22
C LYS A 17 -1.99 -9.34 -0.25
N SER A 18 -2.35 -8.53 0.74
CA SER A 18 -3.68 -7.93 0.86
C SER A 18 -4.01 -6.99 -0.31
N LEU A 19 -3.04 -6.18 -0.75
CA LEU A 19 -3.22 -5.21 -1.84
C LEU A 19 -2.94 -5.81 -3.24
N ASN A 20 -2.61 -7.11 -3.29
CA ASN A 20 -2.22 -7.84 -4.49
C ASN A 20 -1.14 -7.11 -5.33
N VAL A 21 -0.08 -6.65 -4.66
CA VAL A 21 1.05 -5.95 -5.28
C VAL A 21 2.36 -6.37 -4.62
N SER A 22 3.51 -6.10 -5.26
CA SER A 22 4.80 -6.38 -4.63
C SER A 22 5.09 -5.42 -3.47
N ALA A 23 5.87 -5.87 -2.48
CA ALA A 23 6.34 -5.00 -1.39
C ALA A 23 7.13 -3.78 -1.90
N LYS A 24 7.87 -3.94 -3.02
CA LYS A 24 8.56 -2.83 -3.70
C LYS A 24 7.56 -1.81 -4.23
N THR A 25 6.47 -2.26 -4.84
CA THR A 25 5.39 -1.40 -5.33
C THR A 25 4.74 -0.61 -4.19
N ILE A 26 4.50 -1.24 -3.04
CA ILE A 26 3.98 -0.56 -1.84
C ILE A 26 4.90 0.57 -1.41
N LYS A 27 6.22 0.31 -1.29
CA LYS A 27 7.20 1.35 -0.97
C LYS A 27 7.13 2.51 -1.97
N THR A 28 7.04 2.21 -3.25
CA THR A 28 6.89 3.22 -4.31
C THR A 28 5.60 4.02 -4.14
N TYR A 29 4.47 3.40 -3.83
CA TYR A 29 3.21 4.10 -3.61
C TYR A 29 3.26 5.03 -2.39
N ILE A 30 3.88 4.58 -1.31
CA ILE A 30 4.12 5.41 -0.11
C ILE A 30 5.05 6.58 -0.46
N GLN A 31 6.14 6.34 -1.19
CA GLN A 31 7.09 7.38 -1.61
C GLN A 31 6.45 8.41 -2.54
N LYS A 32 5.53 7.98 -3.42
CA LYS A 32 4.79 8.85 -4.34
C LYS A 32 3.60 9.55 -3.68
N GLY A 33 3.31 9.27 -2.41
CA GLY A 33 2.14 9.81 -1.71
C GLY A 33 0.80 9.30 -2.23
N ILE A 34 0.79 8.16 -2.94
CA ILE A 34 -0.45 7.53 -3.44
C ILE A 34 -1.20 6.87 -2.28
N ILE A 35 -0.47 6.26 -1.34
CA ILE A 35 -1.01 5.78 -0.06
C ILE A 35 -0.23 6.45 1.08
N PRO A 36 -0.86 6.67 2.25
CA PRO A 36 -0.19 7.29 3.39
C PRO A 36 1.00 6.45 3.88
N ARG A 37 1.88 7.04 4.70
CA ARG A 37 2.91 6.25 5.40
C ARG A 37 2.24 5.42 6.49
N PRO A 38 2.59 4.13 6.64
CA PRO A 38 2.11 3.31 7.74
C PRO A 38 2.68 3.79 9.07
N ASP A 39 2.04 3.42 10.17
CA ASP A 39 2.55 3.70 11.51
C ASP A 39 3.87 2.96 11.75
N GLU A 40 4.69 3.54 12.61
CA GLU A 40 5.98 2.98 12.99
C GLU A 40 5.98 2.61 14.46
N ILE A 41 6.25 1.33 14.76
CA ILE A 41 6.33 0.80 16.11
C ILE A 41 7.79 0.58 16.45
N GLN A 42 8.23 1.13 17.59
CA GLN A 42 9.56 0.90 18.11
C GLN A 42 9.59 -0.44 18.86
N TYR A 43 10.47 -1.34 18.42
CA TYR A 43 10.69 -2.64 19.06
C TYR A 43 12.18 -2.82 19.36
N GLY A 44 12.55 -2.61 20.62
CA GLY A 44 13.95 -2.53 21.04
C GLY A 44 14.68 -1.42 20.28
N ILE A 45 15.75 -1.78 19.57
CA ILE A 45 16.54 -0.86 18.73
C ILE A 45 16.03 -0.73 17.28
N ARG A 46 14.96 -1.45 16.91
CA ARG A 46 14.44 -1.47 15.54
C ARG A 46 13.12 -0.73 15.44
N THR A 47 12.95 0.01 14.35
CA THR A 47 11.66 0.59 13.96
C THR A 47 11.00 -0.33 12.94
N ILE A 48 9.75 -0.71 13.19
CA ILE A 48 9.00 -1.62 12.33
C ILE A 48 7.75 -0.90 11.85
N GLN A 49 7.50 -0.97 10.55
CA GLN A 49 6.28 -0.44 9.95
C GLN A 49 5.11 -1.39 10.23
N HIS A 50 4.06 -0.86 10.86
CA HIS A 50 2.83 -1.53 11.19
C HIS A 50 1.74 -1.16 10.18
N TYR A 51 1.23 -2.17 9.49
CA TYR A 51 0.17 -2.02 8.49
C TYR A 51 -1.15 -2.51 9.09
N SER A 52 -1.75 -1.73 10.00
CA SER A 52 -3.03 -2.08 10.64
C SER A 52 -4.11 -2.46 9.62
N GLU A 53 -5.09 -3.25 10.03
CA GLU A 53 -6.19 -3.65 9.13
C GLU A 53 -6.93 -2.42 8.59
N GLU A 54 -7.19 -1.43 9.45
CA GLU A 54 -7.79 -0.15 9.05
C GLU A 54 -6.95 0.59 8.01
N TYR A 55 -5.62 0.60 8.18
CA TYR A 55 -4.72 1.17 7.18
C TYR A 55 -4.83 0.41 5.85
N LEU A 56 -4.88 -0.92 5.88
CA LEU A 56 -4.98 -1.75 4.67
C LEU A 56 -6.29 -1.51 3.93
N GLU A 57 -7.42 -1.39 4.64
CA GLU A 57 -8.70 -1.05 4.02
C GLU A 57 -8.67 0.31 3.34
N ASN A 58 -8.12 1.33 4.01
CA ASN A 58 -7.99 2.68 3.45
C ASN A 58 -7.04 2.71 2.24
N ALA A 59 -5.91 2.00 2.33
CA ALA A 59 -4.97 1.85 1.24
C ALA A 59 -5.61 1.11 0.04
N HIS A 60 -6.45 0.10 0.29
CA HIS A 60 -7.18 -0.62 -0.75
C HIS A 60 -8.10 0.33 -1.52
N LYS A 61 -8.96 1.08 -0.82
CA LYS A 61 -9.88 2.06 -1.43
C LYS A 61 -9.13 3.12 -2.24
N THR A 62 -8.02 3.62 -1.69
CA THR A 62 -7.21 4.65 -2.37
C THR A 62 -6.55 4.10 -3.64
N LEU A 63 -6.02 2.88 -3.59
CA LEU A 63 -5.40 2.24 -4.74
C LEU A 63 -6.41 1.84 -5.81
N GLU A 64 -7.61 1.42 -5.42
CA GLU A 64 -8.71 1.14 -6.32
C GLU A 64 -9.10 2.39 -7.11
N ALA A 65 -9.36 3.50 -6.41
CA ALA A 65 -9.64 4.79 -7.04
C ALA A 65 -8.50 5.27 -7.96
N TYR A 66 -7.24 5.06 -7.54
CA TYR A 66 -6.08 5.38 -8.37
C TYR A 66 -6.02 4.52 -9.64
N ARG A 67 -6.29 3.20 -9.54
CA ARG A 67 -6.33 2.28 -10.68
C ARG A 67 -7.47 2.63 -11.65
N GLU A 68 -8.64 2.97 -11.12
CA GLU A 68 -9.78 3.41 -11.93
C GLU A 68 -9.47 4.72 -12.66
N LYS A 69 -8.86 5.68 -11.97
CA LYS A 69 -8.41 6.93 -12.59
C LYS A 69 -7.42 6.67 -13.73
N LEU A 70 -6.41 5.83 -13.52
CA LEU A 70 -5.46 5.44 -14.56
C LEU A 70 -6.12 4.73 -15.74
N LYS A 71 -7.11 3.86 -15.49
CA LYS A 71 -7.88 3.20 -16.55
C LYS A 71 -8.67 4.21 -17.36
N ASN A 72 -9.31 5.17 -16.70
CA ASN A 72 -10.11 6.20 -17.36
C ASN A 72 -9.24 7.21 -18.14
N GLU A 73 -8.07 7.58 -17.62
CA GLU A 73 -7.08 8.39 -18.36
C GLU A 73 -6.55 7.67 -19.60
N LYS A 74 -6.25 6.36 -19.49
CA LYS A 74 -5.84 5.56 -20.65
C LYS A 74 -6.94 5.41 -21.71
N LEU A 75 -8.21 5.43 -21.30
CA LEU A 75 -9.35 5.40 -22.22
C LEU A 75 -9.58 6.73 -22.95
N LYS A 76 -9.02 7.85 -22.45
CA LYS A 76 -9.16 9.19 -23.06
C LYS A 76 -8.02 9.55 -24.01
N LEU A 77 -6.99 8.71 -24.15
CA LEU A 77 -5.96 8.91 -25.16
C LEU A 77 -6.55 8.49 -26.52
N PRO A 78 -6.73 9.42 -27.49
CA PRO A 78 -7.04 9.02 -28.85
C PRO A 78 -5.90 8.14 -29.34
N LYS A 79 -6.22 6.96 -29.88
CA LYS A 79 -5.30 6.29 -30.78
C LYS A 79 -5.10 7.28 -31.93
N GLU A 80 -3.91 7.87 -32.03
CA GLU A 80 -3.54 8.59 -33.25
C GLU A 80 -3.79 7.64 -34.43
N PRO A 81 -4.58 8.04 -35.42
CA PRO A 81 -4.74 7.24 -36.62
C PRO A 81 -3.40 7.24 -37.37
N GLU A 82 -2.87 6.04 -37.58
CA GLU A 82 -1.80 5.78 -38.56
C GLU A 82 -2.39 5.73 -39.97
#